data_AF-A0A6J2TIG3-F1
#
_entry.id   AF-A0A6J2TIG3-F1
#
_cell.length_a   1.000
_cell.length_b   1.000
_cell.length_c   1.000
_cell.angle_alpha   90.00
_cell.angle_beta   90.00
_cell.angle_gamma   90.00
#
_symmetry.space_group_name_H-M   'P 1'
#
loop_
_entity.id
_entity.type
_entity.pdbx_description
1 polymer ?
#
loop_
_entity_poly.entity_id
_entity_poly.type
_entity_poly.pdbx_seq_one_letter_code
_entity_poly.pdbx_strand_id
1 'polypeptide(L)'
;MSRMLTAASMRLFRGLSSKQPFLNTSRYLTTKKPTAKSTTAPKCQKDEKEKPPPPGTFPSGGTHAVFSDLPKPEGDFMKEWSAKNSKYNMILISGIVALVGSIALGISSGVMELYCFVPEYPYTKEELEEFEKEEVRKQEEIDAREERHKDLVEAKELTIRRRKARDAMKQEVAFMQKDIDEGLSDGELAQLQDLVQKREEFEKWEAEEEKRLKEQAKEREKLKKEKEKAEKEKQKEKEKEKKEKEKEAKKKAN
;
A
#
# COMPACT_ATOMS: atom_id res chain seq x y z
N MET A 1 25.83 25.99 0.08
CA MET A 1 24.42 26.38 -0.16
C MET A 1 23.81 25.54 -1.28
N SER A 2 23.21 24.38 -0.98
CA SER A 2 22.34 23.62 -1.92
C SER A 2 21.84 22.31 -1.28
N ARG A 3 21.03 22.39 -0.23
CA ARG A 3 20.27 21.23 0.30
C ARG A 3 18.79 21.55 0.61
N MET A 4 18.33 22.76 0.30
CA MET A 4 16.95 23.19 0.57
C MET A 4 16.02 23.13 -0.65
N LEU A 5 16.52 22.78 -1.85
CA LEU A 5 15.72 22.80 -3.09
C LEU A 5 15.16 21.44 -3.53
N THR A 6 15.53 20.34 -2.88
CA THR A 6 15.06 18.98 -3.25
C THR A 6 13.77 18.55 -2.55
N ALA A 7 13.28 19.28 -1.56
CA ALA A 7 12.07 18.91 -0.82
C ALA A 7 10.74 19.35 -1.49
N ALA A 8 10.79 20.26 -2.47
CA ALA A 8 9.59 20.84 -3.08
C ALA A 8 9.04 20.06 -4.28
N SER A 9 9.84 19.21 -4.95
CA SER A 9 9.43 18.50 -6.16
C SER A 9 8.58 17.24 -5.93
N MET A 10 8.51 16.72 -4.69
CA MET A 10 7.79 15.48 -4.40
C MET A 10 6.29 15.66 -4.06
N ARG A 11 5.78 16.90 -4.01
CA ARG A 11 4.36 17.16 -3.67
C ARG A 11 3.40 17.24 -4.87
N LEU A 12 3.91 17.29 -6.10
CA LEU A 12 3.06 17.43 -7.30
C LEU A 12 2.55 16.10 -7.90
N PHE A 13 3.03 14.95 -7.44
CA PHE A 13 2.60 13.63 -7.96
C PHE A 13 1.49 12.94 -7.15
N ARG A 14 0.99 13.55 -6.07
CA ARG A 14 0.03 12.90 -5.15
C ARG A 14 -1.46 13.07 -5.52
N GLY A 15 -1.77 13.75 -6.63
CA GLY A 15 -3.14 14.11 -7.02
C GLY A 15 -3.80 13.29 -8.14
N LEU A 16 -3.11 12.33 -8.77
CA LEU A 16 -3.60 11.63 -9.98
C LEU A 16 -3.91 10.14 -9.77
N SER A 17 -4.16 9.70 -8.53
CA SER A 17 -4.70 8.36 -8.25
C SER A 17 -6.23 8.41 -8.19
N SER A 18 -6.87 8.46 -9.36
CA SER A 18 -8.30 8.20 -9.48
C SER A 18 -8.57 6.73 -9.17
N LYS A 19 -8.95 6.46 -7.92
CA LYS A 19 -9.56 5.19 -7.52
C LYS A 19 -10.97 5.12 -8.10
N GLN A 20 -11.08 4.71 -9.35
CA GLN A 20 -12.30 4.12 -9.89
C GLN A 20 -12.21 2.60 -9.66
N PRO A 21 -13.10 1.98 -8.86
CA PRO A 21 -13.18 0.54 -8.83
C PRO A 21 -13.81 0.07 -10.14
N PHE A 22 -13.02 -0.56 -11.01
CA PHE A 22 -13.57 -1.39 -12.08
C PHE A 22 -14.44 -2.47 -11.44
N LEU A 23 -15.76 -2.30 -11.54
CA LEU A 23 -16.76 -3.27 -11.15
C LEU A 23 -16.54 -4.54 -11.99
N ASN A 24 -15.99 -5.56 -11.36
CA ASN A 24 -15.78 -6.89 -11.93
C ASN A 24 -17.14 -7.62 -11.96
N THR A 25 -17.89 -7.46 -13.04
CA THR A 25 -19.23 -8.05 -13.25
C THR A 25 -19.21 -9.54 -13.61
N SER A 26 -18.05 -10.20 -13.61
CA SER A 26 -17.94 -11.62 -14.00
C SER A 26 -18.21 -12.64 -12.88
N ARG A 27 -18.52 -12.21 -11.63
CA ARG A 27 -18.69 -13.12 -10.48
C ARG A 27 -20.12 -13.52 -10.12
N TYR A 28 -21.14 -13.09 -10.85
CA TYR A 28 -22.55 -13.34 -10.48
C TYR A 28 -23.27 -14.47 -11.23
N LEU A 29 -22.57 -15.35 -11.96
CA LEU A 29 -23.19 -16.48 -12.68
C LEU A 29 -22.96 -17.88 -12.05
N THR A 30 -22.69 -17.98 -10.76
CA THR A 30 -22.60 -19.30 -10.09
C THR A 30 -23.36 -19.36 -8.77
N THR A 31 -24.69 -19.29 -8.85
CA THR A 31 -25.56 -19.71 -7.73
C THR A 31 -26.74 -20.53 -8.22
N LYS A 32 -26.52 -21.83 -8.46
CA LYS A 32 -27.52 -22.88 -8.19
C LYS A 32 -26.81 -24.15 -7.72
N LYS A 33 -26.97 -24.49 -6.43
CA LYS A 33 -26.84 -25.87 -5.95
C LYS A 33 -28.06 -26.65 -6.47
N PRO A 34 -27.92 -27.72 -7.27
CA PRO A 34 -28.99 -28.68 -7.42
C PRO A 34 -28.98 -29.63 -6.22
N THR A 35 -30.07 -29.61 -5.46
CA THR A 35 -30.43 -30.60 -4.45
C THR A 35 -30.53 -31.99 -5.08
N ALA A 36 -30.00 -32.99 -4.36
CA ALA A 36 -30.06 -34.40 -4.72
C ALA A 36 -31.50 -34.89 -4.94
N LYS A 37 -31.76 -35.49 -6.11
CA LYS A 37 -32.69 -36.60 -6.28
C LYS A 37 -32.13 -37.57 -7.33
N SER A 38 -32.17 -38.84 -6.95
CA SER A 38 -31.84 -40.05 -7.70
C SER A 38 -32.64 -40.19 -9.00
N THR A 39 -31.98 -40.61 -10.08
CA THR A 39 -32.49 -41.58 -11.07
C THR A 39 -31.33 -41.98 -12.00
N THR A 40 -31.15 -43.28 -12.15
CA THR A 40 -30.18 -43.98 -12.99
C THR A 40 -30.12 -43.43 -14.41
N ALA A 41 -28.96 -42.90 -14.81
CA ALA A 41 -28.62 -42.63 -16.21
C ALA A 41 -27.31 -43.36 -16.56
N PRO A 42 -27.22 -44.04 -17.72
CA PRO A 42 -26.07 -44.85 -18.07
C PRO A 42 -24.82 -43.98 -18.32
N LYS A 43 -23.66 -44.50 -17.90
CA LYS A 43 -22.34 -43.88 -18.10
C LYS A 43 -22.10 -43.59 -19.59
N CYS A 44 -22.01 -42.32 -19.96
CA CYS A 44 -21.38 -41.92 -21.23
C CYS A 44 -19.92 -42.40 -21.20
N GLN A 45 -19.56 -43.25 -22.16
CA GLN A 45 -18.16 -43.60 -22.42
C GLN A 45 -17.41 -42.32 -22.79
N LYS A 46 -16.24 -42.13 -22.18
CA LYS A 46 -15.34 -41.04 -22.56
C LYS A 46 -14.69 -41.45 -23.88
N ASP A 47 -15.28 -41.01 -24.98
CA ASP A 47 -14.58 -41.04 -26.26
C ASP A 47 -13.33 -40.18 -26.15
N GLU A 48 -12.24 -40.76 -26.63
CA GLU A 48 -10.90 -40.18 -26.66
C GLU A 48 -10.96 -38.83 -27.38
N LYS A 49 -10.49 -37.75 -26.73
CA LYS A 49 -10.40 -36.44 -27.38
C LYS A 49 -9.41 -36.55 -28.54
N GLU A 50 -9.92 -36.64 -29.76
CA GLU A 50 -9.12 -36.43 -30.97
C GLU A 50 -8.41 -35.08 -30.84
N LYS A 51 -7.08 -35.10 -31.07
CA LYS A 51 -6.25 -33.89 -31.00
C LYS A 51 -6.81 -32.85 -31.98
N PRO A 52 -6.85 -31.57 -31.60
CA PRO A 52 -7.32 -30.54 -32.53
C PRO A 52 -6.45 -30.57 -33.80
N PRO A 53 -7.05 -30.50 -35.00
CA PRO A 53 -6.31 -30.50 -36.24
C PRO A 53 -5.33 -29.32 -36.27
N PRO A 54 -4.21 -29.46 -37.01
CA PRO A 54 -3.25 -28.38 -37.16
C PRO A 54 -3.95 -27.11 -37.71
N PRO A 55 -3.53 -25.91 -37.27
CA PRO A 55 -4.12 -24.66 -37.72
C PRO A 55 -4.02 -24.55 -39.25
N GLY A 56 -5.16 -24.33 -39.92
CA GLY A 56 -5.22 -24.22 -41.39
C GLY A 56 -6.09 -25.27 -42.09
N THR A 57 -6.63 -26.25 -41.38
CA THR A 57 -7.47 -27.29 -41.98
C THR A 57 -8.87 -27.28 -41.37
N PHE A 58 -9.88 -27.00 -42.19
CA PHE A 58 -11.29 -27.14 -41.80
C PHE A 58 -11.74 -28.61 -41.87
N PRO A 59 -12.83 -29.01 -41.16
CA PRO A 59 -13.36 -30.38 -41.17
C PRO A 59 -13.80 -30.89 -42.55
N SER A 60 -13.94 -30.00 -43.54
CA SER A 60 -14.29 -30.31 -44.94
C SER A 60 -13.10 -30.63 -45.85
N GLY A 61 -11.86 -30.62 -45.33
CA GLY A 61 -10.67 -31.08 -46.06
C GLY A 61 -10.03 -30.07 -47.03
N GLY A 62 -10.47 -28.82 -47.05
CA GLY A 62 -9.85 -27.76 -47.85
C GLY A 62 -8.85 -26.90 -47.06
N THR A 63 -7.70 -26.59 -47.66
CA THR A 63 -6.74 -25.58 -47.17
C THR A 63 -7.13 -24.21 -47.74
N HIS A 64 -7.67 -23.32 -46.91
CA HIS A 64 -7.84 -21.91 -47.26
C HIS A 64 -6.69 -21.08 -46.71
N ALA A 65 -6.34 -20.00 -47.41
CA ALA A 65 -5.34 -19.04 -46.93
C ALA A 65 -5.74 -18.51 -45.55
N VAL A 66 -4.97 -18.87 -44.52
CA VAL A 66 -5.15 -18.36 -43.16
C VAL A 66 -4.25 -17.13 -42.99
N PHE A 67 -4.56 -16.26 -42.02
CA PHE A 67 -3.71 -15.10 -41.71
C PHE A 67 -2.22 -15.44 -41.43
N SER A 68 -1.92 -16.71 -41.17
CA SER A 68 -0.56 -17.26 -41.06
C SER A 68 0.18 -17.40 -42.40
N ASP A 69 -0.54 -17.42 -43.53
CA ASP A 69 0.01 -17.61 -44.88
C ASP A 69 0.37 -16.28 -45.55
N LEU A 70 0.01 -15.15 -44.92
CA LEU A 70 0.47 -13.85 -45.35
C LEU A 70 1.97 -13.72 -45.08
N PRO A 71 2.75 -13.10 -45.99
CA PRO A 71 4.14 -12.80 -45.70
C PRO A 71 4.21 -11.98 -44.42
N LYS A 72 5.17 -12.32 -43.55
CA LYS A 72 5.43 -11.51 -42.34
C LYS A 72 5.64 -10.07 -42.82
N PRO A 73 4.89 -9.08 -42.28
CA PRO A 73 5.03 -7.71 -42.72
C PRO A 73 6.50 -7.29 -42.61
N GLU A 74 7.01 -6.61 -43.63
CA GLU A 74 8.35 -6.06 -43.60
C GLU A 74 8.39 -4.95 -42.55
N GLY A 75 9.25 -5.13 -41.54
CA GLY A 75 9.39 -4.18 -40.44
C GLY A 75 8.70 -4.63 -39.16
N ASP A 76 9.29 -4.23 -38.04
CA ASP A 76 8.73 -4.46 -36.71
C ASP A 76 7.72 -3.35 -36.42
N PHE A 77 6.42 -3.66 -36.48
CA PHE A 77 5.33 -2.73 -36.19
C PHE A 77 5.57 -1.96 -34.88
N MET A 78 6.13 -2.64 -33.87
CA MET A 78 6.39 -2.00 -32.57
C MET A 78 7.45 -0.91 -32.68
N LYS A 79 8.46 -1.07 -33.56
CA LYS A 79 9.48 -0.06 -33.80
C LYS A 79 8.93 1.16 -34.54
N GLU A 80 8.11 0.96 -35.57
CA GLU A 80 7.50 2.09 -36.28
C GLU A 80 6.46 2.82 -35.45
N TRP A 81 5.64 2.07 -34.71
CA TRP A 81 4.64 2.62 -33.80
C TRP A 81 5.31 3.42 -32.67
N SER A 82 6.35 2.89 -32.04
CA SER A 82 7.10 3.60 -31.00
C SER A 82 7.80 4.85 -31.53
N ALA A 83 8.37 4.79 -32.74
CA ALA A 83 8.98 5.95 -33.39
C ALA A 83 7.95 7.06 -33.69
N LYS A 84 6.74 6.70 -34.14
CA LYS A 84 5.65 7.66 -34.37
C LYS A 84 5.12 8.23 -33.05
N ASN A 85 4.87 7.38 -32.07
CA ASN A 85 4.31 7.79 -30.77
C ASN A 85 5.27 8.68 -29.98
N SER A 86 6.58 8.43 -30.08
CA SER A 86 7.61 9.27 -29.46
C SER A 86 7.54 10.74 -29.92
N LYS A 87 7.31 10.98 -31.22
CA LYS A 87 7.17 12.34 -31.76
C LYS A 87 5.95 13.06 -31.19
N TYR A 88 4.80 12.38 -31.13
CA TYR A 88 3.57 12.95 -30.56
C TYR A 88 3.73 13.24 -29.06
N ASN A 89 4.38 12.34 -28.32
CA ASN A 89 4.64 12.54 -26.90
C ASN A 89 5.56 13.76 -26.66
N MET A 90 6.58 13.97 -27.49
CA MET A 90 7.45 15.14 -27.37
C MET A 90 6.69 16.47 -27.61
N ILE A 91 5.79 16.50 -28.58
CA ILE A 91 4.93 17.67 -28.85
C ILE A 91 3.93 17.89 -27.71
N LEU A 92 3.36 16.81 -27.16
CA LEU A 92 2.46 16.90 -26.02
C LEU A 92 3.18 17.44 -24.78
N ILE A 93 4.36 16.91 -24.47
CA ILE A 93 5.18 17.35 -23.34
C ILE A 93 5.59 18.82 -23.51
N SER A 94 6.03 19.23 -24.71
CA SER A 94 6.39 20.62 -24.96
C SER A 94 5.19 21.57 -24.79
N GLY A 95 3.99 21.15 -25.23
CA GLY A 95 2.76 21.89 -25.01
C GLY A 95 2.39 22.02 -23.53
N ILE A 96 2.50 20.94 -22.75
CA ILE A 96 2.25 20.97 -21.29
C ILE A 96 3.25 21.90 -20.60
N VAL A 97 4.54 21.81 -20.94
CA VAL A 97 5.59 22.67 -20.36
C VAL A 97 5.34 24.14 -20.71
N ALA A 98 4.98 24.45 -21.95
CA ALA A 98 4.65 25.81 -22.37
C ALA A 98 3.42 26.36 -21.63
N LEU A 99 2.39 25.54 -21.41
CA LEU A 99 1.19 25.91 -20.66
C LEU A 99 1.49 26.14 -19.18
N VAL A 100 2.28 25.28 -18.54
CA VAL A 100 2.70 25.50 -17.15
C VAL A 100 3.56 26.76 -17.04
N GLY A 101 4.45 26.99 -18.01
CA GLY A 101 5.27 28.19 -18.09
C GLY A 101 4.45 29.47 -18.24
N SER A 102 3.42 29.48 -19.09
CA SER A 102 2.57 30.65 -19.27
C SER A 102 1.71 30.97 -18.04
N ILE A 103 1.19 29.95 -17.36
CA ILE A 103 0.48 30.12 -16.08
C ILE A 103 1.43 30.67 -15.02
N ALA A 104 2.62 30.08 -14.86
CA ALA A 104 3.60 30.54 -13.89
C ALA A 104 4.03 31.99 -14.13
N LEU A 105 4.26 32.35 -15.40
CA LEU A 105 4.56 33.73 -15.78
C LEU A 105 3.40 34.68 -15.46
N GLY A 106 2.16 34.30 -15.77
CA GLY A 106 0.95 35.10 -15.48
C GLY A 106 0.72 35.33 -13.98
N ILE A 107 1.08 34.35 -13.14
CA ILE A 107 1.05 34.50 -11.68
C ILE A 107 2.19 35.42 -11.22
N SER A 108 3.41 35.20 -11.70
CA SER A 108 4.59 35.98 -11.28
C SER A 108 4.57 37.44 -11.72
N SER A 109 3.93 37.74 -12.85
CA SER A 109 3.82 39.09 -13.40
C SER A 109 2.71 39.93 -12.74
N GLY A 110 1.91 39.32 -11.86
CA GLY A 110 0.78 39.99 -11.20
C GLY A 110 -0.40 40.29 -12.15
N VAL A 111 -0.37 39.79 -13.39
CA VAL A 111 -1.48 39.97 -14.36
C VAL A 111 -2.67 39.11 -13.97
N MET A 112 -2.44 37.96 -13.34
CA MET A 112 -3.48 37.16 -12.69
C MET A 112 -3.33 37.23 -11.17
N GLU A 113 -4.04 38.16 -10.54
CA GLU A 113 -4.28 38.16 -9.10
C GLU A 113 -5.19 36.97 -8.76
N LEU A 114 -4.59 35.80 -8.62
CA LEU A 114 -5.26 34.69 -7.96
C LEU A 114 -5.44 35.11 -6.51
N TYR A 115 -6.69 35.34 -6.09
CA TYR A 115 -7.12 35.51 -4.69
C TYR A 115 -6.88 34.22 -3.89
N CYS A 116 -5.62 33.79 -3.84
CA CYS A 116 -5.17 32.55 -3.21
C CYS A 116 -5.14 32.68 -1.68
N PHE A 117 -5.17 33.92 -1.19
CA PHE A 117 -5.30 34.22 0.23
C PHE A 117 -6.74 34.61 0.53
N VAL A 118 -7.40 33.75 1.31
CA VAL A 118 -8.61 34.12 2.03
C VAL A 118 -8.21 35.19 3.05
N PRO A 119 -8.87 36.36 3.08
CA PRO A 119 -8.58 37.37 4.09
C PRO A 119 -8.78 36.76 5.48
N GLU A 120 -7.88 37.09 6.41
CA GLU A 120 -7.95 36.60 7.77
C GLU A 120 -9.23 37.10 8.41
N TYR A 121 -10.18 36.18 8.61
CA TYR A 121 -11.44 36.49 9.27
C TYR A 121 -11.11 36.92 10.70
N PRO A 122 -11.73 37.99 11.23
CA PRO A 122 -11.45 38.46 12.57
C PRO A 122 -12.05 37.49 13.59
N TYR A 123 -11.36 36.38 13.84
CA TYR A 123 -11.72 35.43 14.88
C TYR A 123 -11.51 36.07 16.25
N THR A 124 -12.45 35.80 17.15
CA THR A 124 -12.25 36.10 18.56
C THR A 124 -11.19 35.15 19.14
N LYS A 125 -10.49 35.57 20.20
CA LYS A 125 -9.44 34.74 20.84
C LYS A 125 -9.97 33.37 21.31
N GLU A 126 -11.26 33.31 21.66
CA GLU A 126 -11.93 32.10 22.11
C GLU A 126 -12.15 31.09 20.96
N GLU A 127 -12.52 31.58 19.78
CA GLU A 127 -12.67 30.76 18.56
C GLU A 127 -11.32 30.20 18.09
N LEU A 128 -10.26 31.01 18.12
CA LEU A 128 -8.89 30.57 17.81
C LEU A 128 -8.43 29.42 18.71
N GLU A 129 -8.64 29.54 20.02
CA GLU A 129 -8.32 28.45 20.95
C GLU A 129 -9.16 27.19 20.73
N GLU A 130 -10.41 27.32 20.25
CA GLU A 130 -11.26 26.18 19.92
C GLU A 130 -10.77 25.46 18.65
N PHE A 131 -10.38 26.23 17.63
CA PHE A 131 -9.76 25.68 16.42
C PHE A 131 -8.45 24.95 16.71
N GLU A 132 -7.56 25.52 17.52
CA GLU A 132 -6.31 24.86 17.92
C GLU A 132 -6.58 23.54 18.65
N LYS A 133 -7.56 23.51 19.57
CA LYS A 133 -7.97 22.27 20.25
C LYS A 133 -8.54 21.25 19.27
N GLU A 134 -9.33 21.70 18.30
CA GLU A 134 -9.92 20.81 17.30
C GLU A 134 -8.87 20.27 16.29
N GLU A 135 -7.89 21.07 15.91
CA GLU A 135 -6.77 20.65 15.06
C GLU A 135 -5.90 19.61 15.75
N VAL A 136 -5.60 19.80 17.04
CA VAL A 136 -4.90 18.79 17.85
C VAL A 136 -5.70 17.49 17.88
N ARG A 137 -7.03 17.55 18.12
CA ARG A 137 -7.89 16.35 18.09
C ARG A 137 -7.86 15.64 16.73
N LYS A 138 -7.90 16.40 15.63
CA LYS A 138 -7.84 15.84 14.26
C LYS A 138 -6.47 15.20 13.98
N GLN A 139 -5.39 15.84 14.38
CA GLN A 139 -4.04 15.30 14.24
C GLN A 139 -3.87 14.02 15.06
N GLU A 140 -4.31 14.02 16.32
CA GLU A 140 -4.32 12.81 17.16
C GLU A 140 -5.14 11.67 16.54
N GLU A 141 -6.29 11.97 15.92
CA GLU A 141 -7.09 10.96 15.22
C GLU A 141 -6.37 10.39 13.98
N ILE A 142 -5.73 11.25 13.19
CA ILE A 142 -4.94 10.86 12.02
C ILE A 142 -3.76 9.99 12.46
N ASP A 143 -2.98 10.44 13.44
CA ASP A 143 -1.83 9.73 13.96
C ASP A 143 -2.26 8.37 14.54
N ALA A 144 -3.36 8.31 15.29
CA ALA A 144 -3.89 7.06 15.80
C ALA A 144 -4.37 6.10 14.69
N ARG A 145 -4.88 6.62 13.56
CA ARG A 145 -5.22 5.79 12.40
C ARG A 145 -3.96 5.25 11.72
N GLU A 146 -2.93 6.07 11.59
CA GLU A 146 -1.64 5.67 11.02
C GLU A 146 -0.93 4.64 11.90
N GLU A 147 -0.94 4.82 13.22
CA GLU A 147 -0.42 3.84 14.19
C GLU A 147 -1.14 2.51 14.05
N ARG A 148 -2.48 2.51 14.05
CA ARG A 148 -3.26 1.27 13.83
C ARG A 148 -2.91 0.60 12.50
N HIS A 149 -2.70 1.37 11.44
CA HIS A 149 -2.33 0.82 10.15
C HIS A 149 -0.93 0.21 10.18
N LYS A 150 0.05 0.90 10.79
CA LYS A 150 1.41 0.39 10.98
C LYS A 150 1.41 -0.90 11.78
N ASP A 151 0.73 -0.93 12.93
CA ASP A 151 0.60 -2.11 13.78
C ASP A 151 -0.02 -3.30 13.01
N LEU A 152 -1.04 -3.04 12.18
CA LEU A 152 -1.67 -4.08 11.36
C LEU A 152 -0.75 -4.62 10.26
N VAL A 153 0.05 -3.76 9.63
CA VAL A 153 1.02 -4.16 8.61
C VAL A 153 2.14 -4.98 9.24
N GLU A 154 2.71 -4.49 10.34
CA GLU A 154 3.76 -5.18 11.10
C GLU A 154 3.26 -6.54 11.59
N ALA A 155 2.06 -6.62 12.18
CA ALA A 155 1.46 -7.89 12.61
C ALA A 155 1.29 -8.87 11.44
N LYS A 156 0.84 -8.40 10.27
CA LYS A 156 0.73 -9.25 9.08
C LYS A 156 2.10 -9.76 8.61
N GLU A 157 3.11 -8.91 8.56
CA GLU A 157 4.46 -9.34 8.21
C GLU A 157 5.02 -10.36 9.21
N LEU A 158 4.83 -10.14 10.51
CA LEU A 158 5.20 -11.08 11.57
C LEU A 158 4.54 -12.44 11.36
N THR A 159 3.23 -12.46 11.05
CA THR A 159 2.51 -13.73 10.80
C THR A 159 3.04 -14.47 9.56
N ILE A 160 3.39 -13.74 8.50
CA ILE A 160 3.96 -14.33 7.28
C ILE A 160 5.36 -14.89 7.57
N ARG A 161 6.21 -14.16 8.30
CA ARG A 161 7.55 -14.62 8.71
C ARG A 161 7.46 -15.88 9.57
N ARG A 162 6.60 -15.89 10.59
CA ARG A 162 6.35 -17.07 11.43
C ARG A 162 5.83 -18.27 10.65
N ARG A 163 4.96 -18.04 9.66
CA ARG A 163 4.48 -19.12 8.79
C ARG A 163 5.62 -19.71 7.96
N LYS A 164 6.44 -18.86 7.33
CA LYS A 164 7.61 -19.31 6.56
C LYS A 164 8.60 -20.09 7.41
N ALA A 165 8.89 -19.62 8.62
CA ALA A 165 9.76 -20.32 9.56
C ALA A 165 9.19 -21.67 9.98
N ARG A 166 7.89 -21.73 10.31
CA ARG A 166 7.21 -23.00 10.64
C ARG A 166 7.25 -23.99 9.48
N ASP A 167 7.03 -23.51 8.26
CA ASP A 167 7.07 -24.35 7.06
C ASP A 167 8.51 -24.84 6.78
N ALA A 168 9.52 -23.99 7.02
CA ALA A 168 10.95 -24.37 6.94
C ALA A 168 11.33 -25.42 7.99
N MET A 169 10.91 -25.26 9.26
CA MET A 169 11.14 -26.26 10.31
C MET A 169 10.46 -27.59 9.99
N LYS A 170 9.26 -27.58 9.42
CA LYS A 170 8.60 -28.82 8.97
C LYS A 170 9.37 -29.52 7.86
N GLN A 171 9.97 -28.76 6.94
CA GLN A 171 10.82 -29.30 5.89
C GLN A 171 12.12 -29.87 6.47
N GLU A 172 12.75 -29.18 7.42
CA GLU A 172 13.94 -29.67 8.15
C GLU A 172 13.66 -31.02 8.83
N VAL A 173 12.56 -31.10 9.58
CA VAL A 173 12.14 -32.36 10.23
C VAL A 173 11.86 -33.46 9.23
N ALA A 174 11.24 -33.14 8.09
CA ALA A 174 11.00 -34.12 7.02
C ALA A 174 12.31 -34.63 6.39
N PHE A 175 13.29 -33.74 6.17
CA PHE A 175 14.61 -34.13 5.67
C PHE A 175 15.40 -34.95 6.69
N MET A 176 15.35 -34.59 7.97
CA MET A 176 15.95 -35.41 9.05
C MET A 176 15.33 -36.80 9.13
N GLN A 177 14.00 -36.89 9.03
CA GLN A 177 13.30 -38.18 9.04
C GLN A 177 13.68 -39.02 7.82
N LYS A 178 13.76 -38.39 6.64
CA LYS A 178 14.22 -39.04 5.41
C LYS A 178 15.67 -39.54 5.51
N ASP A 179 16.55 -38.80 6.18
CA ASP A 179 17.93 -39.23 6.41
C ASP A 179 18.01 -40.51 7.24
N ILE A 180 17.14 -40.62 8.25
CA ILE A 180 17.05 -41.80 9.12
C ILE A 180 16.54 -43.02 8.34
N ASP A 181 15.54 -42.82 7.48
CA ASP A 181 14.83 -43.92 6.82
C ASP A 181 15.53 -44.39 5.52
N GLU A 182 15.99 -43.45 4.67
CA GLU A 182 16.46 -43.72 3.30
C GLU A 182 17.87 -43.17 3.02
N GLY A 183 18.39 -42.28 3.89
CA GLY A 183 19.61 -41.51 3.67
C GLY A 183 19.40 -40.30 2.76
N LEU A 184 20.04 -39.17 3.07
CA LEU A 184 20.00 -37.97 2.24
C LEU A 184 21.03 -38.01 1.09
N SER A 185 20.63 -37.49 -0.06
CA SER A 185 21.59 -37.15 -1.12
C SER A 185 22.38 -35.88 -0.78
N ASP A 186 23.59 -35.72 -1.32
CA ASP A 186 24.45 -34.55 -1.06
C ASP A 186 23.76 -33.20 -1.30
N GLY A 187 22.87 -33.14 -2.30
CA GLY A 187 22.08 -31.95 -2.60
C GLY A 187 20.97 -31.66 -1.58
N GLU A 188 20.39 -32.69 -0.97
CA GLU A 188 19.39 -32.56 0.09
C GLU A 188 20.03 -32.27 1.44
N LEU A 189 21.24 -32.79 1.69
CA LEU A 189 22.05 -32.45 2.86
C LEU A 189 22.40 -30.95 2.90
N ALA A 190 22.76 -30.37 1.75
CA ALA A 190 23.00 -28.93 1.64
C ALA A 190 21.71 -28.12 1.93
N GLN A 191 20.56 -28.58 1.44
CA GLN A 191 19.26 -27.95 1.75
C GLN A 191 18.91 -28.04 3.24
N LEU A 192 19.23 -29.16 3.90
CA LEU A 192 19.03 -29.31 5.34
C LEU A 192 19.92 -28.33 6.12
N GLN A 193 21.19 -28.18 5.75
CA GLN A 193 22.08 -27.19 6.38
C GLN A 193 21.56 -25.76 6.22
N ASP A 194 21.09 -25.40 5.03
CA ASP A 194 20.45 -24.10 4.77
C ASP A 194 19.20 -23.87 5.63
N LEU A 195 18.38 -24.92 5.83
CA LEU A 195 17.17 -24.83 6.66
C LEU A 195 17.51 -24.66 8.15
N VAL A 196 18.53 -25.38 8.64
CA VAL A 196 19.04 -25.24 10.00
C VAL A 196 19.57 -23.83 10.25
N GLN A 197 20.36 -23.27 9.31
CA GLN A 197 20.83 -21.88 9.40
C GLN A 197 19.67 -20.89 9.44
N LYS A 198 18.68 -21.04 8.55
CA LYS A 198 17.47 -20.18 8.53
C LYS A 198 16.68 -20.28 9.83
N ARG A 199 16.65 -21.44 10.47
CA ARG A 199 16.01 -21.63 11.78
C ARG A 199 16.74 -20.85 12.87
N GLU A 200 18.07 -20.99 12.96
CA GLU A 200 18.86 -20.25 13.94
C GLU A 200 18.77 -18.73 13.74
N GLU A 201 18.79 -18.28 12.48
CA GLU A 201 18.57 -16.88 12.13
C GLU A 201 17.18 -16.40 12.57
N PHE A 202 16.15 -17.21 12.35
CA PHE A 202 14.79 -16.89 12.77
C PHE A 202 14.65 -16.84 14.29
N GLU A 203 15.26 -17.77 15.03
CA GLU A 203 15.26 -17.77 16.51
C GLU A 203 16.00 -16.54 17.07
N LYS A 204 17.16 -16.18 16.50
CA LYS A 204 17.89 -14.96 16.86
C LYS A 204 17.05 -13.71 16.62
N TRP A 205 16.38 -13.66 15.47
CA TRP A 205 15.51 -12.55 15.11
C TRP A 205 14.28 -12.47 16.02
N GLU A 206 13.62 -13.58 16.37
CA GLU A 206 12.49 -13.56 17.33
C GLU A 206 12.94 -13.08 18.72
N ALA A 207 14.12 -13.48 19.18
CA ALA A 207 14.68 -13.02 20.45
C ALA A 207 15.01 -11.51 20.44
N GLU A 208 15.51 -10.98 19.32
CA GLU A 208 15.74 -9.55 19.13
C GLU A 208 14.42 -8.77 19.04
N GLU A 209 13.43 -9.29 18.32
CA GLU A 209 12.11 -8.69 18.18
C GLU A 209 11.38 -8.62 19.53
N GLU A 210 11.49 -9.66 20.36
CA GLU A 210 10.93 -9.66 21.70
C GLU A 210 11.60 -8.62 22.60
N LYS A 211 12.92 -8.43 22.48
CA LYS A 211 13.64 -7.36 23.19
C LYS A 211 13.16 -5.99 22.72
N ARG A 212 13.02 -5.77 21.40
CA ARG A 212 12.52 -4.52 20.84
C ARG A 212 11.12 -4.19 21.35
N LEU A 213 10.21 -5.17 21.38
CA LEU A 213 8.85 -4.98 21.92
C LEU A 213 8.86 -4.66 23.41
N LYS A 214 9.73 -5.30 24.20
CA LYS A 214 9.90 -5.00 25.64
C LYS A 214 10.44 -3.57 25.86
N GLU A 215 11.37 -3.11 25.03
CA GLU A 215 11.89 -1.75 25.08
C GLU A 215 10.83 -0.71 24.69
N GLN A 216 10.13 -0.94 23.57
CA GLN A 216 9.01 -0.08 23.15
C GLN A 216 7.90 0.00 24.20
N ALA A 217 7.59 -1.12 24.89
CA ALA A 217 6.62 -1.12 25.97
C ALA A 217 7.08 -0.25 27.16
N LYS A 218 8.36 -0.33 27.53
CA LYS A 218 8.95 0.52 28.58
C LYS A 218 8.95 2.00 28.17
N GLU A 219 9.24 2.32 26.92
CA GLU A 219 9.18 3.69 26.39
C GLU A 219 7.76 4.23 26.39
N ARG A 220 6.78 3.44 25.94
CA ARG A 220 5.36 3.81 26.00
C ARG A 220 4.89 4.05 27.43
N GLU A 221 5.38 3.26 28.40
CA GLU A 221 5.05 3.47 29.82
C GLU A 221 5.68 4.75 30.38
N LYS A 222 6.93 5.06 30.03
CA LYS A 222 7.59 6.33 30.38
C LYS A 222 6.84 7.53 29.79
N LEU A 223 6.50 7.46 28.50
CA LEU A 223 5.73 8.50 27.81
C LEU A 223 4.36 8.72 28.44
N LYS A 224 3.65 7.65 28.84
CA LYS A 224 2.38 7.78 29.58
C LYS A 224 2.56 8.52 30.90
N LYS A 225 3.61 8.17 31.67
CA LYS A 225 3.93 8.84 32.94
C LYS A 225 4.31 10.31 32.75
N GLU A 226 5.02 10.65 31.69
CA GLU A 226 5.36 12.04 31.35
C GLU A 226 4.14 12.84 30.87
N LYS A 227 3.31 12.27 30.00
CA LYS A 227 2.05 12.88 29.56
C LYS A 227 1.12 13.16 30.73
N GLU A 228 0.93 12.20 31.64
CA GLU A 228 0.08 12.39 32.82
C GLU A 228 0.62 13.48 33.76
N LYS A 229 1.95 13.60 33.91
CA LYS A 229 2.57 14.69 34.66
C LYS A 229 2.33 16.05 33.98
N ALA A 230 2.52 16.13 32.67
CA ALA A 230 2.32 17.34 31.89
C ALA A 230 0.85 17.79 31.90
N GLU A 231 -0.11 16.86 31.83
CA GLU A 231 -1.54 17.17 31.95
C GLU A 231 -1.90 17.71 33.34
N LYS A 232 -1.35 17.12 34.40
CA LYS A 232 -1.55 17.61 35.78
C LYS A 232 -0.96 19.01 35.97
N GLU A 233 0.17 19.32 35.34
CA GLU A 233 0.77 20.65 35.38
C GLU A 233 -0.09 21.67 34.63
N LYS A 234 -0.51 21.36 33.40
CA LYS A 234 -1.42 22.20 32.61
C LYS A 234 -2.75 22.45 33.31
N GLN A 235 -3.32 21.45 34.00
CA GLN A 235 -4.55 21.62 34.78
C GLN A 235 -4.34 22.59 35.95
N LYS A 236 -3.21 22.48 36.67
CA LYS A 236 -2.87 23.41 37.75
C LYS A 236 -2.67 24.84 37.24
N GLU A 237 -2.05 25.04 36.08
CA GLU A 237 -1.91 26.36 35.47
C GLU A 237 -3.26 26.95 35.10
N LYS A 238 -4.13 26.19 34.44
CA LYS A 238 -5.50 26.62 34.09
C LYS A 238 -6.32 26.99 35.33
N GLU A 239 -6.18 26.25 36.42
CA GLU A 239 -6.86 26.59 37.68
C GLU A 239 -6.32 27.87 38.33
N LYS A 240 -4.99 28.11 38.27
CA LYS A 240 -4.40 29.36 38.75
C LYS A 240 -4.88 30.55 37.92
N GLU A 241 -4.87 30.42 36.60
CA GLU A 241 -5.32 31.46 35.67
C GLU A 241 -6.81 31.78 35.88
N LYS A 242 -7.67 30.77 36.05
CA LYS A 242 -9.09 30.97 36.38
C LYS A 242 -9.26 31.71 37.71
N LYS A 243 -8.49 31.36 38.73
CA LYS A 243 -8.53 32.03 40.05
C LYS A 243 -8.05 33.47 39.98
N GLU A 244 -7.06 33.78 39.14
CA GLU A 244 -6.60 35.15 38.91
C GLU A 244 -7.64 35.98 38.16
N LYS A 245 -8.19 35.45 37.07
CA LYS A 245 -9.29 36.09 36.32
C LYS A 245 -10.51 36.37 37.20
N GLU A 246 -10.88 35.43 38.08
CA GLU A 246 -12.00 35.60 39.01
C GLU A 246 -11.71 36.68 40.07
N LYS A 247 -10.46 36.76 40.58
CA LYS A 247 -10.03 37.81 41.51
C LYS A 247 -10.02 39.19 40.85
N GLU A 248 -9.56 39.30 39.61
CA GLU A 248 -9.60 40.56 38.85
C GLU A 248 -11.02 41.01 38.55
N ALA A 249 -11.91 40.08 38.18
CA ALA A 249 -13.33 40.38 37.98
C ALA A 249 -13.99 40.90 39.27
N LYS A 250 -13.71 40.27 40.42
CA LYS A 250 -14.21 40.73 41.74
C LYS A 250 -13.65 42.10 42.15
N LYS A 251 -12.41 42.42 41.78
CA LYS A 251 -11.82 43.76 42.02
C LYS A 251 -12.39 44.85 41.11
N LYS A 252 -12.82 44.52 39.90
CA LYS A 252 -13.43 45.49 38.96
C LYS A 252 -14.91 45.74 39.23
N ALA A 253 -15.57 44.87 40.00
CA ALA A 253 -16.99 44.98 40.35
C ALA A 253 -17.25 45.72 41.68
N ASN A 254 -16.20 46.00 42.46
CA ASN A 254 -16.21 46.83 43.68
C ASN A 254 -15.58 48.19 43.38
#